data_AF-A0A956H749-F1
#
_entry.id   AF-A0A956H749-F1
#
_cell.length_a   1.000
_cell.length_b   1.000
_cell.length_c   1.000
_cell.angle_alpha   90.00
_cell.angle_beta   90.00
_cell.angle_gamma   90.00
#
_symmetry.space_group_name_H-M   'P 1'
#
loop_
_entity.id
_entity.type
_entity.pdbx_description
1 polymer ?
#
loop_
_entity_poly.entity_id
_entity_poly.type
_entity_poly.pdbx_seq_one_letter_code
_entity_poly.pdbx_strand_id
1 'polypeptide(L)'
;MAPPLRVRELRKQYVDRRVLDDLSLEVAAGEAVALLGPNGAGKSTLLGCICGTVIPDAGTVEIAGHDLRSEPVQARRSLRYLPQEIDVPAGLTG
;
A
#
# COMPACT_ATOMS: atom_id res chain seq x y z
N MET A 1 12.07 7.38 16.34
CA MET A 1 11.21 6.25 15.93
C MET A 1 11.22 6.17 14.42
N ALA A 2 11.30 4.98 13.83
CA ALA A 2 11.17 4.81 12.39
C ALA A 2 9.72 5.12 11.94
N PRO A 3 9.51 5.66 10.72
CA PRO A 3 8.16 5.92 10.23
C PRO A 3 7.38 4.59 10.09
N PRO A 4 6.10 4.54 10.50
CA PRO A 4 5.28 3.34 10.35
C PRO A 4 5.03 2.93 8.90
N LEU A 5 5.12 3.84 7.93
CA LEU A 5 5.09 3.52 6.50
C LEU A 5 6.15 4.31 5.75
N ARG A 6 6.89 3.62 4.89
CA ARG A 6 7.85 4.21 3.97
C ARG A 6 7.76 3.52 2.61
N VAL A 7 7.50 4.32 1.58
CA VAL A 7 7.43 3.92 0.18
C VAL A 7 8.54 4.65 -0.55
N ARG A 8 9.36 3.93 -1.32
CA ARG A 8 10.50 4.51 -2.04
C ARG A 8 10.45 4.12 -3.50
N GLU A 9 10.52 5.13 -4.36
CA GLU A 9 10.71 5.01 -5.82
C GLU A 9 9.74 3.99 -6.46
N LEU A 10 8.50 3.98 -5.96
CA LEU A 10 7.52 2.97 -6.30
C LEU A 10 7.02 3.17 -7.72
N ARG A 11 7.14 2.13 -8.55
CA ARG A 11 6.71 2.16 -9.95
C ARG A 11 5.71 1.05 -10.21
N LYS A 12 4.66 1.39 -10.97
CA LYS A 12 3.70 0.42 -11.48
C LYS A 12 3.17 0.81 -12.85
N GLN A 13 3.25 -0.12 -13.78
CA GLN A 13 2.72 -0.04 -15.12
C GLN A 13 1.77 -1.23 -15.37
N TYR A 14 0.68 -0.95 -16.08
CA TYR A 14 -0.20 -1.98 -16.62
C TYR A 14 -0.21 -1.82 -18.13
N VAL A 15 0.23 -2.86 -18.85
CA VAL A 15 0.30 -2.90 -20.32
C VAL A 15 0.97 -1.66 -20.90
N ASP A 16 0.20 -0.66 -21.32
CA ASP A 16 0.62 0.57 -22.00
C ASP A 16 0.52 1.82 -21.11
N ARG A 17 0.06 1.68 -19.86
CA ARG A 17 -0.15 2.82 -18.95
C ARG A 17 0.69 2.72 -17.69
N ARG A 18 1.59 3.70 -17.51
CA ARG A 18 2.25 3.94 -16.23
C ARG A 18 1.25 4.57 -15.25
N VAL A 19 1.03 3.91 -14.12
CA VAL A 19 0.06 4.31 -13.09
C VAL A 19 0.75 4.91 -11.87
N LEU A 20 1.91 4.38 -11.49
CA LEU A 20 2.81 4.97 -10.49
C LEU A 20 4.19 5.17 -11.13
N ASP A 21 4.75 6.36 -10.97
CA ASP A 21 6.05 6.72 -11.50
C ASP A 21 6.91 7.36 -10.42
N ASP A 22 7.90 6.61 -9.96
CA ASP A 22 8.90 7.03 -8.98
C ASP A 22 8.32 7.61 -7.67
N LEU A 23 7.19 7.08 -7.23
CA LEU A 23 6.46 7.64 -6.09
C LEU A 23 7.17 7.28 -4.78
N SER A 24 7.51 8.30 -4.00
CA SER A 24 8.02 8.15 -2.64
C SER A 24 7.12 8.87 -1.64
N LEU A 25 6.86 8.22 -0.51
CA LEU A 25 5.97 8.69 0.55
C LEU A 25 6.46 8.15 1.89
N GLU A 26 6.46 8.99 2.92
CA GLU A 26 6.60 8.54 4.30
C GLU A 26 5.38 9.00 5.09
N VAL A 27 4.89 8.14 5.98
CA VAL A 27 3.84 8.48 6.93
C VAL A 27 4.40 8.28 8.32
N ALA A 28 4.40 9.33 9.12
CA ALA A 28 4.89 9.32 10.49
C ALA A 28 3.87 8.71 11.47
N ALA A 29 4.35 8.37 12.67
CA ALA A 29 3.48 7.86 13.72
C ALA A 29 2.49 8.94 14.17
N GLY A 30 1.20 8.60 14.19
CA GLY A 30 0.11 9.53 14.53
C GLY A 30 -0.29 10.48 13.39
N GLU A 31 0.34 10.38 12.21
CA GLU A 31 -0.02 11.17 11.05
C GLU A 31 -1.24 10.60 10.34
N ALA A 32 -2.14 11.49 9.91
CA ALA A 32 -3.26 11.17 9.04
C ALA A 32 -3.02 11.78 7.66
N VAL A 33 -2.97 10.94 6.63
CA VAL A 33 -2.71 11.36 5.25
C VAL A 33 -3.94 11.08 4.37
N ALA A 34 -4.34 12.07 3.58
CA ALA A 34 -5.38 11.92 2.57
C ALA A 34 -4.76 11.81 1.17
N LEU A 35 -5.09 10.72 0.46
CA LEU A 35 -4.74 10.54 -0.95
C LEU A 35 -5.85 11.10 -1.85
N LEU A 36 -5.59 12.26 -2.46
CA LEU A 36 -6.56 12.96 -3.30
C LEU A 36 -6.16 12.90 -4.78
N GLY A 37 -7.15 12.87 -5.66
CA GLY A 37 -6.95 12.88 -7.11
C GLY A 37 -8.12 12.26 -7.88
N PRO A 38 -8.22 12.48 -9.19
CA PRO A 38 -9.31 11.95 -10.01
C PRO A 38 -9.28 10.41 -10.11
N ASN A 39 -10.36 9.83 -10.62
CA ASN A 39 -10.40 8.41 -10.93
C ASN A 39 -9.32 8.06 -11.97
N GLY A 40 -8.63 6.93 -11.76
CA GLY A 40 -7.50 6.54 -12.60
C GLY A 40 -6.16 7.22 -12.28
N ALA A 41 -6.08 8.11 -11.28
CA ALA A 41 -4.82 8.73 -10.85
C ALA A 41 -3.85 7.78 -10.12
N GLY A 42 -4.20 6.50 -9.95
CA GLY A 42 -3.32 5.51 -9.31
C GLY A 42 -3.49 5.34 -7.80
N LYS A 43 -4.45 6.03 -7.16
CA LYS A 43 -4.71 5.91 -5.70
C LYS A 43 -4.93 4.47 -5.23
N SER A 44 -5.84 3.75 -5.88
CA SER A 44 -6.12 2.35 -5.53
C SER A 44 -4.93 1.43 -5.83
N THR A 45 -4.14 1.75 -6.86
CA THR A 45 -2.91 1.01 -7.18
C THR A 45 -1.84 1.23 -6.10
N LEU A 46 -1.65 2.47 -5.63
CA LEU A 46 -0.74 2.77 -4.52
C LEU A 46 -1.18 2.06 -3.23
N LEU A 47 -2.46 2.16 -2.86
CA LEU A 47 -2.99 1.45 -1.70
C LEU A 47 -2.84 -0.07 -1.84
N GLY A 48 -3.07 -0.61 -3.04
CA GLY A 48 -2.86 -2.04 -3.32
C GLY A 48 -1.40 -2.47 -3.18
N CYS A 49 -0.44 -1.64 -3.58
CA CYS A 49 0.98 -1.90 -3.37
C CYS A 49 1.33 -1.87 -1.88
N ILE A 50 0.83 -0.88 -1.13
CA ILE A 50 1.03 -0.77 0.32
C ILE A 50 0.42 -1.98 1.05
N CYS A 51 -0.74 -2.46 0.61
CA CYS A 51 -1.39 -3.62 1.19
C CYS A 51 -0.82 -4.97 0.72
N GLY A 52 0.07 -4.94 -0.28
CA GLY A 52 0.64 -6.14 -0.90
C GLY A 52 -0.37 -6.96 -1.70
N THR A 53 -1.47 -6.37 -2.14
CA THR A 53 -2.44 -6.97 -3.09
C THR A 53 -2.08 -6.68 -4.54
N VAL A 54 -1.25 -5.65 -4.77
CA VAL A 54 -0.62 -5.35 -6.06
C VAL A 54 0.88 -5.44 -5.88
N ILE A 55 1.56 -6.16 -6.78
CA ILE A 55 3.03 -6.24 -6.78
C ILE A 55 3.57 -5.05 -7.60
N PRO A 56 4.39 -4.15 -7.01
CA PRO A 56 5.03 -3.08 -7.75
C PRO A 56 6.07 -3.64 -8.73
N ASP A 57 6.34 -2.91 -9.82
CA ASP A 57 7.35 -3.32 -10.80
C ASP A 57 8.76 -2.90 -10.35
N ALA A 58 8.87 -1.83 -9.56
CA ALA A 58 10.09 -1.38 -8.90
C ALA A 58 9.79 -0.60 -7.61
N GLY A 59 10.83 -0.33 -6.82
CA GLY A 59 10.74 0.36 -5.55
C GLY A 59 10.45 -0.59 -4.38
N THR A 60 10.30 -0.02 -3.18
CA THR A 60 10.06 -0.77 -1.94
C THR A 60 8.93 -0.18 -1.10
N VAL A 61 8.35 -1.04 -0.28
CA VAL A 61 7.34 -0.69 0.73
C VAL A 61 7.79 -1.29 2.05
N GLU A 62 8.02 -0.44 3.05
CA GLU A 62 8.38 -0.81 4.41
C GLU A 62 7.25 -0.41 5.36
N ILE A 63 6.82 -1.34 6.20
CA ILE A 63 5.76 -1.14 7.19
C ILE A 63 6.30 -1.50 8.57
N ALA A 64 6.26 -0.55 9.49
CA ALA A 64 6.77 -0.68 10.85
C ALA A 64 8.21 -1.25 10.90
N GLY A 65 9.07 -0.82 9.97
CA GLY A 65 10.47 -1.27 9.89
C GLY A 65 10.72 -2.59 9.15
N HIS A 66 9.67 -3.23 8.62
CA HIS A 66 9.78 -4.48 7.87
C HIS A 66 9.49 -4.26 6.39
N ASP A 67 10.38 -4.73 5.51
CA ASP A 67 10.15 -4.71 4.08
C ASP A 67 9.04 -5.70 3.70
N LEU A 68 8.03 -5.23 2.97
CA LEU A 68 6.84 -6.00 2.63
C LEU A 68 7.14 -7.18 1.69
N ARG A 69 8.25 -7.15 0.95
CA ARG A 69 8.64 -8.22 0.02
C ARG A 69 9.44 -9.31 0.72
N SER A 70 10.44 -8.96 1.53
CA SER A 70 11.28 -9.95 2.22
C SER A 70 10.68 -10.43 3.54
N GLU A 71 9.89 -9.61 4.23
CA GLU A 71 9.30 -9.90 5.54
C GLU A 71 7.77 -9.66 5.57
N PRO A 72 6.99 -10.28 4.65
CA PRO A 72 5.58 -9.96 4.45
C PRO A 72 4.71 -10.22 5.69
N VAL A 73 5.02 -11.25 6.47
CA VAL A 73 4.23 -11.59 7.67
C VAL A 73 4.43 -10.53 8.75
N GLN A 74 5.66 -10.08 8.96
CA GLN A 74 6.01 -9.08 9.95
C GLN A 74 5.43 -7.71 9.56
N ALA A 75 5.61 -7.30 8.31
CA ALA A 75 5.04 -6.06 7.78
C ALA A 75 3.51 -6.01 7.92
N ARG A 76 2.81 -7.09 7.55
CA ARG A 76 1.33 -7.14 7.56
C ARG A 76 0.73 -7.20 8.97
N ARG A 77 1.45 -7.65 9.99
CA ARG A 77 0.95 -7.66 11.38
C ARG A 77 0.58 -6.27 11.87
N SER A 78 1.31 -5.26 11.42
CA SER A 78 1.11 -3.85 11.79
C SER A 78 0.19 -3.10 10.83
N LEU A 79 -0.28 -3.75 9.75
CA LEU A 79 -1.19 -3.15 8.77
C LEU A 79 -2.64 -3.59 9.02
N ARG A 80 -3.57 -2.65 8.85
CA ARG A 80 -5.00 -2.94 8.72
C ARG A 80 -5.50 -2.27 7.45
N TYR A 81 -6.32 -2.99 6.69
CA TYR A 81 -6.85 -2.52 5.42
C TYR A 81 -8.36 -2.69 5.42
N LEU A 82 -9.07 -1.60 5.11
CA LEU A 82 -10.50 -1.60 4.86
C LEU A 82 -10.71 -1.45 3.35
N PRO A 83 -11.17 -2.50 2.65
CA PRO A 83 -11.43 -2.42 1.21
C PRO A 83 -12.67 -1.55 0.93
N GLN A 84 -12.79 -1.10 -0.32
CA GLN A 84 -13.95 -0.34 -0.79
C GLN A 84 -15.24 -1.17 -0.72
N GLU A 85 -15.15 -2.44 -1.12
CA GLU A 85 -16.24 -3.41 -1.00
C GLU A 85 -15.83 -4.46 0.02
N ILE A 86 -16.68 -4.68 1.00
CA ILE A 86 -16.45 -5.64 2.08
C ILE A 86 -17.22 -6.91 1.73
N ASP A 87 -16.49 -7.99 1.43
CA ASP A 87 -17.05 -9.32 1.29
C ASP A 87 -16.64 -10.15 2.51
N VAL A 88 -17.62 -10.49 3.35
CA VAL A 88 -17.42 -11.32 4.55
C VAL A 88 -18.03 -12.69 4.27
N PRO A 89 -17.29 -13.79 4.48
CA PRO A 89 -17.83 -15.13 4.28
C PRO A 89 -19.15 -15.32 5.04
N ALA A 90 -20.16 -15.79 4.32
CA ALA A 90 -21.47 -16.08 4.89
C ALA A 90 -21.35 -17.11 6.04
N GLY A 91 -22.04 -16.86 7.16
CA GLY A 91 -22.04 -17.75 8.32
C GLY A 91 -20.99 -17.43 9.38
N LEU A 92 -20.13 -16.44 9.17
CA LEU A 92 -19.32 -15.86 10.25
C LEU A 92 -20.17 -14.86 11.04
N THR A 93 -20.43 -15.15 12.32
CA THR A 93 -20.92 -14.15 13.27
C THR A 93 -19.69 -13.43 13.81
N GLY A 94 -19.60 -12.11 13.60
CA GLY A 94 -18.54 -11.28 14.17
C GLY A 94 -18.42 -11.39 15.68
#